data_AF-A0A176W9K0-F1
#
_entry.id   AF-A0A176W9K0-F1
#
_cell.length_a   1.000
_cell.length_b   1.000
_cell.length_c   1.000
_cell.angle_alpha   90.00
_cell.angle_beta   90.00
_cell.angle_gamma   90.00
#
_symmetry.space_group_name_H-M   'P 1'
#
loop_
_entity.id
_entity.type
_entity.pdbx_description
1 polymer ?
#
loop_
_entity_poly.entity_id
_entity_poly.type
_entity_poly.pdbx_seq_one_letter_code
_entity_poly.pdbx_strand_id
1 'polypeptide(L)'
;MRAPAPATHDAPKQKPDVSCSYILMVQHLIERCLLLYMDREDCVRALAKYARVKPVITNTVWKELEKENKEFFSAYSKHRASRHVRVFSQVLEEATTKLCAQKLECPEILRGSSEAPLQPCPAPVSS
;
A
#
# COMPACT_ATOMS: atom_id res chain seq x y z
N MET A 1 -17.38 -64.45 -34.57
CA MET A 1 -16.50 -64.38 -33.38
C MET A 1 -16.44 -62.93 -32.92
N ARG A 2 -16.58 -62.70 -31.61
CA ARG A 2 -16.87 -61.41 -30.97
C ARG A 2 -15.65 -60.48 -31.02
N ALA A 3 -15.86 -59.21 -31.37
CA ALA A 3 -14.84 -58.16 -31.28
C ALA A 3 -14.43 -57.94 -29.81
N PRO A 4 -13.13 -57.72 -29.51
CA PRO A 4 -12.72 -57.29 -28.18
C PRO A 4 -13.08 -55.81 -27.96
N ALA A 5 -13.74 -55.55 -26.82
CA ALA A 5 -14.03 -54.21 -26.32
C ALA A 5 -12.74 -53.52 -25.80
N PRO A 6 -12.69 -52.17 -25.75
CA PRO A 6 -11.46 -51.43 -25.51
C PRO A 6 -11.01 -51.53 -24.05
N ALA A 7 -9.70 -51.58 -23.85
CA ALA A 7 -9.07 -51.50 -22.55
C ALA A 7 -9.46 -50.18 -21.87
N THR A 8 -10.19 -50.29 -20.75
CA THR A 8 -10.40 -49.19 -19.82
C THR A 8 -9.05 -48.90 -19.17
N HIS A 9 -8.37 -47.85 -19.64
CA HIS A 9 -7.34 -47.19 -18.85
C HIS A 9 -8.01 -46.60 -17.62
N ASP A 10 -7.92 -47.35 -16.52
CA ASP A 10 -8.24 -46.88 -15.18
C ASP A 10 -7.28 -45.72 -14.87
N ALA A 11 -7.75 -44.50 -15.08
CA ALA A 11 -7.00 -43.30 -14.75
C ALA A 11 -6.98 -43.17 -13.22
N PRO A 12 -5.81 -43.16 -12.55
CA PRO A 12 -5.77 -42.99 -11.11
C PRO A 12 -6.25 -41.59 -10.77
N LYS A 13 -7.47 -41.50 -10.23
CA LYS A 13 -7.99 -40.30 -9.58
C LYS A 13 -7.17 -40.07 -8.31
N GLN A 14 -6.02 -39.42 -8.44
CA GLN A 14 -5.21 -39.00 -7.30
C GLN A 14 -6.03 -37.99 -6.49
N LYS A 15 -6.52 -38.46 -5.34
CA LYS A 15 -7.06 -37.60 -4.29
C LYS A 15 -5.90 -36.69 -3.86
N PRO A 16 -6.01 -35.35 -3.99
CA PRO A 16 -4.94 -34.47 -3.56
C PRO A 16 -4.65 -34.75 -2.09
N ASP A 17 -3.37 -35.01 -1.80
CA ASP A 17 -2.93 -35.22 -0.42
C ASP A 17 -3.39 -34.01 0.41
N VAL A 18 -3.99 -34.29 1.57
CA VAL A 18 -4.52 -33.28 2.49
C VAL A 18 -3.43 -32.26 2.85
N SER A 19 -2.16 -32.69 2.88
CA SER A 19 -0.99 -31.84 3.07
C SER A 19 -0.84 -30.77 1.97
N CYS A 20 -1.03 -31.16 0.71
CA CYS A 20 -0.95 -30.28 -0.45
C CYS A 20 -2.10 -29.26 -0.46
N SER A 21 -3.32 -29.70 -0.13
CA SER A 21 -4.48 -28.81 -0.04
C SER A 21 -4.30 -27.71 1.02
N TYR A 22 -3.73 -28.05 2.19
CA TYR A 22 -3.47 -27.06 3.24
C TYR A 22 -2.39 -26.05 2.85
N ILE A 23 -1.30 -26.49 2.22
CA ILE A 23 -0.22 -25.59 1.76
C ILE A 23 -0.75 -24.63 0.68
N LEU A 24 -1.52 -25.13 -0.29
CA LEU A 24 -2.15 -24.31 -1.33
C LEU A 24 -3.10 -23.25 -0.74
N MET A 25 -3.88 -23.62 0.29
CA MET A 25 -4.72 -22.66 1.02
C MET A 25 -3.86 -21.57 1.68
N VAL A 26 -2.75 -21.93 2.33
CA VAL A 26 -1.84 -20.94 2.95
C VAL A 26 -1.19 -20.04 1.90
N GLN A 27 -0.76 -20.59 0.76
CA GLN A 27 -0.25 -19.81 -0.37
C GLN A 27 -1.29 -18.79 -0.85
N HIS A 28 -2.55 -19.20 -1.04
CA HIS A 28 -3.60 -18.29 -1.47
C HIS A 28 -3.85 -17.16 -0.46
N LEU A 29 -3.76 -17.45 0.84
CA LEU A 29 -3.86 -16.41 1.87
C LEU A 29 -2.66 -15.44 1.84
N ILE A 30 -1.46 -15.94 1.53
CA ILE A 30 -0.26 -15.10 1.34
C ILE A 30 -0.44 -14.20 0.10
N GLU A 31 -0.92 -14.72 -1.02
CA GLU A 31 -1.21 -13.93 -2.22
C GLU A 31 -2.17 -12.77 -1.93
N ARG A 32 -3.22 -13.02 -1.13
CA ARG A 32 -4.13 -11.97 -0.67
C ARG A 32 -3.43 -10.93 0.21
N CYS A 33 -2.52 -11.33 1.09
CA CYS A 33 -1.72 -10.39 1.90
C CYS A 33 -0.79 -9.54 1.03
N LEU A 34 -0.22 -10.14 -0.02
CA LEU A 34 0.60 -9.44 -0.99
C LEU A 34 -0.21 -8.36 -1.72
N LEU A 35 -1.43 -8.68 -2.17
CA LEU A 35 -2.36 -7.71 -2.76
C LEU A 35 -2.77 -6.58 -1.81
N LEU A 36 -2.72 -6.81 -0.50
CA LEU A 36 -2.95 -5.79 0.54
C LEU A 36 -1.67 -5.05 0.93
N TYR A 37 -0.55 -5.35 0.28
CA TYR A 37 0.75 -4.66 0.45
C TYR A 37 1.34 -4.82 1.85
N MET A 38 1.08 -5.96 2.48
CA MET A 38 1.64 -6.35 3.77
C MET A 38 3.09 -6.85 3.62
N ASP A 39 3.95 -6.59 4.61
CA ASP A 39 5.18 -7.37 4.72
C ASP A 39 4.90 -8.76 5.29
N ARG A 40 5.97 -9.55 5.32
CA ARG A 40 5.97 -10.88 5.90
C ARG A 40 5.48 -10.86 7.35
N GLU A 41 5.92 -9.90 8.16
CA GLU A 41 5.56 -9.80 9.57
C GLU A 41 4.06 -9.51 9.76
N ASP A 42 3.52 -8.56 9.00
CA ASP A 42 2.09 -8.26 8.94
C ASP A 42 1.27 -9.45 8.45
N CYS A 43 1.72 -10.11 7.38
CA CYS A 43 1.09 -11.32 6.84
C CYS A 43 1.04 -12.43 7.90
N VAL A 44 2.16 -12.71 8.59
CA VAL A 44 2.23 -13.72 9.66
C VAL A 44 1.27 -13.41 10.79
N ARG A 45 1.21 -12.15 11.26
CA ARG A 45 0.27 -11.73 12.30
C ARG A 45 -1.18 -11.87 11.84
N ALA A 46 -1.51 -11.44 10.62
CA ALA A 46 -2.85 -11.50 10.08
C ALA A 46 -3.33 -12.96 9.95
N LEU A 47 -2.53 -13.84 9.36
CA LEU A 47 -2.90 -15.24 9.17
C LEU A 47 -3.02 -15.99 10.49
N ALA A 48 -2.16 -15.69 11.47
CA ALA A 48 -2.28 -16.27 12.81
C ALA A 48 -3.57 -15.83 13.52
N LYS A 49 -3.93 -14.55 13.43
CA LYS A 49 -5.09 -13.99 14.11
C LYS A 49 -6.41 -14.38 13.46
N TYR A 50 -6.51 -14.26 12.13
CA TYR A 50 -7.79 -14.35 11.41
C TYR A 50 -8.01 -15.72 10.77
N ALA A 51 -6.95 -16.44 10.40
CA ALA A 51 -7.04 -17.76 9.76
C ALA A 51 -6.53 -18.91 10.65
N ARG A 52 -6.05 -18.60 11.87
CA ARG A 52 -5.50 -19.57 12.85
C ARG A 52 -4.35 -20.43 12.27
N VAL A 53 -3.63 -19.92 11.28
CA VAL A 53 -2.45 -20.58 10.71
C VAL A 53 -1.28 -20.39 11.65
N LYS A 54 -0.55 -21.47 11.98
CA LYS A 54 0.64 -21.36 12.83
C LYS A 54 1.70 -20.48 12.15
N PRO A 55 2.31 -19.50 12.85
CA PRO A 55 3.31 -18.60 12.28
C PRO A 55 4.47 -19.30 11.56
N VAL A 56 4.91 -20.47 12.05
CA VAL A 56 5.96 -21.26 11.43
C VAL A 56 5.59 -21.72 10.02
N ILE A 57 4.33 -22.07 9.78
CA ILE A 57 3.85 -22.53 8.47
C ILE A 57 3.86 -21.35 7.48
N THR A 58 3.27 -20.21 7.85
CA THR A 58 3.27 -19.01 7.00
C THR A 58 4.70 -18.57 6.68
N ASN A 59 5.60 -18.59 7.67
CA ASN A 59 7.01 -18.25 7.45
C ASN A 59 7.69 -19.20 6.46
N THR A 60 7.47 -20.51 6.58
CA THR A 60 8.08 -21.50 5.68
C THR A 60 7.56 -21.33 4.26
N VAL A 61 6.23 -21.24 4.07
CA VAL A 61 5.64 -21.08 2.74
C VAL A 61 6.07 -19.76 2.10
N TRP A 62 6.07 -18.66 2.86
CA TRP A 62 6.56 -17.37 2.36
C TRP A 62 8.01 -17.44 1.89
N LYS A 63 8.90 -18.07 2.68
CA LYS A 63 10.32 -18.22 2.32
C LYS A 63 10.52 -19.02 1.03
N GLU A 64 9.77 -20.11 0.85
CA GLU A 64 9.86 -20.88 -0.39
C GLU A 64 9.31 -20.08 -1.58
N LEU A 65 8.19 -19.37 -1.42
CA LEU A 65 7.67 -18.47 -2.46
C LEU A 65 8.68 -17.39 -2.86
N GLU A 66 9.34 -16.76 -1.90
CA GLU A 66 10.35 -15.73 -2.13
C GLU A 66 11.59 -16.29 -2.84
N LYS A 67 12.01 -17.51 -2.47
CA LYS A 67 13.14 -18.21 -3.08
C LYS A 67 12.86 -18.62 -4.53
N GLU A 68 11.65 -19.07 -4.83
CA GLU A 68 11.23 -19.47 -6.18
C GLU A 68 10.91 -18.27 -7.07
N ASN A 69 10.44 -17.15 -6.50
CA ASN A 69 9.92 -15.99 -7.24
C ASN A 69 10.68 -14.69 -6.90
N LYS A 70 12.02 -14.75 -6.88
CA LYS A 70 12.88 -13.64 -6.40
C LYS A 70 12.60 -12.30 -7.08
N GLU A 71 12.42 -12.31 -8.39
CA GLU A 71 12.18 -11.08 -9.16
C GLU A 71 10.86 -10.41 -8.77
N PHE A 72 9.80 -11.22 -8.58
CA PHE A 72 8.51 -10.73 -8.11
C PHE A 72 8.64 -10.09 -6.73
N PHE A 73 9.26 -10.77 -5.76
CA PHE A 73 9.38 -10.24 -4.39
C PHE A 73 10.29 -9.00 -4.30
N SER A 74 11.30 -8.91 -5.17
CA SER A 74 12.13 -7.70 -5.32
C SER A 74 11.32 -6.52 -5.86
N ALA A 75 10.56 -6.72 -6.94
CA ALA A 75 9.69 -5.69 -7.50
C ALA A 75 8.57 -5.29 -6.52
N TYR A 76 7.96 -6.27 -5.86
CA TYR A 76 6.93 -6.09 -4.85
C TYR A 76 7.43 -5.22 -3.69
N SER A 77 8.61 -5.51 -3.15
CA SER A 77 9.20 -4.75 -2.04
C SER A 77 9.43 -3.28 -2.41
N LYS A 78 9.95 -3.03 -3.62
CA LYS A 78 10.14 -1.67 -4.15
C LYS A 78 8.81 -0.94 -4.32
N HIS A 79 7.81 -1.61 -4.88
CA HIS A 79 6.48 -1.02 -5.12
C HIS A 79 5.74 -0.74 -3.81
N ARG A 80 5.80 -1.64 -2.84
CA ARG A 80 5.26 -1.44 -1.49
C ARG A 80 5.87 -0.21 -0.83
N ALA A 81 7.20 -0.12 -0.78
CA ALA A 81 7.90 1.03 -0.22
C ALA A 81 7.51 2.34 -0.92
N SER A 82 7.44 2.32 -2.27
CA SER A 82 7.02 3.48 -3.06
C SER A 82 5.60 3.93 -2.73
N ARG A 83 4.67 2.99 -2.49
CA ARG A 83 3.32 3.39 -2.06
C ARG A 83 3.34 4.01 -0.66
N HIS A 84 4.09 3.43 0.27
CA HIS A 84 4.17 4.00 1.63
C HIS A 84 4.66 5.46 1.59
N VAL A 85 5.68 5.74 0.76
CA VAL A 85 6.16 7.12 0.53
C VAL A 85 5.07 8.01 -0.08
N ARG A 86 4.36 7.53 -1.11
CA ARG A 86 3.27 8.31 -1.75
C ARG A 86 2.14 8.64 -0.78
N VAL A 87 1.65 7.65 -0.03
CA VAL A 87 0.59 7.85 0.97
C VAL A 87 1.05 8.81 2.06
N PHE A 88 2.28 8.65 2.56
CA PHE A 88 2.83 9.56 3.56
C PHE A 88 3.00 10.99 3.02
N SER A 89 3.51 11.14 1.80
CA SER A 89 3.64 12.44 1.13
C SER A 89 2.30 13.14 0.98
N GLN A 90 1.26 12.40 0.58
CA GLN A 90 -0.10 12.94 0.45
C GLN A 90 -0.64 13.39 1.81
N VAL A 91 -0.44 12.60 2.87
CA VAL A 91 -0.86 12.95 4.23
C VAL A 91 -0.11 14.21 4.73
N LEU A 92 1.18 14.33 4.43
CA LEU A 92 1.97 15.52 4.79
C LEU A 92 1.49 16.77 4.06
N GLU A 93 1.22 16.66 2.76
CA GLU A 93 0.71 17.78 1.95
C GLU A 93 -0.67 18.22 2.43
N GLU A 94 -1.56 17.27 2.73
CA GLU A 94 -2.87 17.56 3.30
C GLU A 94 -2.76 18.23 4.67
N ALA A 95 -1.88 17.71 5.55
CA ALA A 95 -1.64 18.31 6.85
C ALA A 95 -1.04 19.73 6.74
N THR A 96 -0.12 19.94 5.80
CA THR A 96 0.49 21.25 5.54
C THR A 96 -0.53 22.24 4.99
N THR A 97 -1.38 21.80 4.05
CA THR A 97 -2.46 22.61 3.50
C THR A 97 -3.44 23.03 4.59
N LYS A 98 -3.84 22.09 5.46
CA LYS A 98 -4.70 22.37 6.62
C LYS A 98 -4.06 23.36 7.58
N LEU A 99 -2.76 23.22 7.88
CA LEU A 99 -2.04 24.12 8.78
C LEU A 99 -1.89 25.53 8.20
N CYS A 100 -1.62 25.66 6.90
CA CYS A 100 -1.56 26.95 6.21
C CYS A 100 -2.94 27.62 6.13
N ALA A 101 -4.00 26.86 5.87
CA ALA A 101 -5.38 27.36 5.90
C ALA A 101 -5.83 27.79 7.30
N GLN A 102 -5.25 27.20 8.34
CA GLN A 102 -5.53 27.56 9.74
C GLN A 102 -4.76 28.82 10.19
N LYS A 103 -3.86 29.37 9.36
CA LYS A 103 -3.06 30.55 9.70
C LYS A 103 -3.38 31.74 8.80
N LEU A 104 -4.62 32.22 8.88
CA LEU A 104 -5.03 33.55 8.44
C LEU A 104 -6.36 33.99 9.10
N GLU A 105 -6.42 33.89 10.43
CA GLU A 105 -7.20 34.85 11.22
C GLU A 105 -6.19 35.68 12.02
N CYS A 106 -5.69 36.75 11.39
CA CYS A 106 -4.97 37.79 12.11
C CYS A 106 -6.02 38.65 12.84
N PRO A 107 -6.02 38.73 14.19
CA PRO A 107 -6.75 39.77 14.89
C PRO A 107 -6.06 41.11 14.64
N GLU A 108 -6.86 42.14 14.40
CA GLU A 108 -6.46 43.51 14.03
C GLU A 108 -5.20 44.05 14.71
N ILE A 109 -4.10 44.17 13.97
CA ILE A 109 -3.03 45.16 14.26
C ILE A 109 -2.72 45.94 12.97
N LEU A 110 -3.77 46.47 12.35
CA LEU A 110 -3.65 47.64 11.48
C LEU A 110 -4.67 48.70 11.88
N ARG A 111 -4.86 48.87 13.19
CA ARG A 111 -5.46 50.09 13.73
C ARG A 111 -4.32 51.06 14.04
N GLY A 112 -3.97 51.89 13.06
CA GLY A 112 -3.15 53.09 13.28
C GLY A 112 -1.91 53.21 12.41
N SER A 113 -2.07 53.72 11.20
CA SER A 113 -1.10 54.68 10.66
C SER A 113 -1.87 55.69 9.82
N SER A 114 -1.85 56.92 10.33
CA SER A 114 -2.50 58.12 9.82
C SER A 114 -2.43 58.22 8.30
N GLU A 115 -3.59 58.31 7.63
CA GLU A 115 -3.66 59.07 6.39
C GLU A 115 -3.16 60.49 6.69
N ALA A 116 -2.05 60.88 6.07
CA ALA A 116 -1.68 62.28 5.96
C ALA A 116 -2.09 62.70 4.54
N PRO A 117 -2.93 63.73 4.36
CA PRO A 117 -3.30 64.20 3.03
C PRO A 117 -2.05 64.71 2.30
N LEU A 118 -1.75 64.13 1.15
CA LEU A 118 -0.70 64.62 0.25
C LEU A 118 -1.07 66.04 -0.22
N GLN A 119 -0.32 67.03 0.24
CA GLN A 119 -0.40 68.39 -0.30
C GLN A 119 0.13 68.43 -1.74
N PRO A 120 -0.52 69.13 -2.70
CA PRO A 120 0.00 69.29 -4.04
C PRO A 120 1.22 70.21 -4.09
N CYS A 121 2.26 69.82 -4.82
CA CYS A 121 3.44 70.65 -5.08
C CYS A 121 3.09 71.91 -5.90
N PRO A 122 3.66 73.09 -5.61
CA PRO A 122 3.44 74.29 -6.42
C PRO A 122 4.20 74.20 -7.75
N ALA A 123 3.56 74.67 -8.83
CA ALA A 123 4.16 74.77 -10.16
C ALA A 123 5.24 75.85 -10.22
N PRO A 124 6.31 75.68 -11.03
CA PRO A 124 7.34 76.69 -11.18
C PRO A 124 6.80 77.92 -11.93
N VAL A 125 7.03 79.10 -11.37
CA VAL A 125 6.80 80.40 -12.00
C VAL A 125 7.87 80.63 -13.06
N SER A 126 7.45 80.82 -14.31
CA SER A 126 8.32 81.24 -15.42
C SER A 126 8.78 82.68 -15.21
N SER A 127 10.07 82.94 -15.41
CA SER A 127 10.64 84.29 -15.63
C SER A 127 11.34 84.33 -16.97
#